data_AF-M3S395-F1
#
_entry.id   AF-M3S395-F1
#
_cell.length_a   1.000
_cell.length_b   1.000
_cell.length_c   1.000
_cell.angle_alpha   90.00
_cell.angle_beta   90.00
_cell.angle_gamma   90.00
#
_symmetry.space_group_name_H-M   'P 1'
#
loop_
_entity.id
_entity.type
_entity.pdbx_description
1 polymer ?
#
loop_
_entity_poly.entity_id
_entity_poly.type
_entity_poly.pdbx_seq_one_letter_code
_entity_poly.pdbx_strand_id
1 'polypeptide(L)'
;MVCTKYNKILTFYHYNPIAITQGMEKFFPNIHTQHHYHRDDIVLNVGFHLCEYEMSIDEYNEIQKRSGEWKCLQVKNREGYLKPSEFHVVNIIDQNLLLEERHVKFDFSIVREIRDGFHFPMRTKEVVLSTQLKTLPDRCFMNCFALKEIDLKNIQKIGDNCFSMCSQLTSLTISSFLTEIGRDSFKMCDSIQHISNTGNKIIPTRMDYQLSQVFEEAGIIITEKRMSKVDIQQNDWKLCSGCVEIGDGSFETSTIESIDLSEVEKIGNHCFFCCNNLSKVIFSDKITSIGEWSFCECPRLSIIEYNSQTPLKTQIPHFIRALIHNHQKVCSSKDCYCKEDQIQYQGSIPDGVEVIEKNVFMREYSIREINIPSTVTEIKSMAFQYMDSLTSITLSKQLMKLPNYFLRGCRSIELIDTKNVEEISKGCFDDCLELTRIKISNNLHSISPKSFLNCSKLMKIDVQGLQEMKGKIRYKIYSLLKEEGVVCDNCCLIHDDINEEEENFNIQEGVTRIASYCFNSMNIKKISIPKSVRVIEKNAIYNCTIAQMEVSDVNKIEYEKGCFNGTEIQNKTFSE
;
A
#
# COMPACT_ATOMS: atom_id res chain seq x y z
N MET A 1 53.31 22.45 9.17
CA MET A 1 54.70 22.90 9.43
C MET A 1 54.72 24.41 9.35
N VAL A 2 55.15 25.17 10.36
CA VAL A 2 55.46 26.59 10.14
C VAL A 2 56.74 26.99 10.87
N CYS A 3 57.70 27.46 10.07
CA CYS A 3 58.87 28.21 10.50
C CYS A 3 58.42 29.62 10.94
N THR A 4 58.86 30.08 12.10
CA THR A 4 58.53 31.40 12.69
C THR A 4 58.82 32.58 11.76
N LYS A 5 59.65 32.40 10.72
CA LYS A 5 59.97 33.39 9.69
C LYS A 5 58.78 33.78 8.79
N TYR A 6 57.70 33.00 8.73
CA TYR A 6 56.61 33.18 7.72
C TYR A 6 55.21 33.48 8.29
N ASN A 7 55.10 34.02 9.51
CA ASN A 7 53.82 34.40 10.17
C ASN A 7 52.86 35.21 9.27
N LYS A 8 53.36 36.01 8.32
CA LYS A 8 52.53 36.89 7.48
C LYS A 8 51.92 36.24 6.22
N ILE A 9 52.19 34.96 5.95
CA ILE A 9 51.72 34.24 4.74
C ILE A 9 50.66 33.17 5.10
N LEU A 10 50.15 33.20 6.34
CA LEU A 10 49.27 32.16 6.91
C LEU A 10 48.09 31.79 6.01
N THR A 11 47.45 32.76 5.34
CA THR A 11 46.26 32.51 4.51
C THR A 11 46.48 31.54 3.34
N PHE A 12 47.72 31.28 2.89
CA PHE A 12 48.03 30.29 1.85
C PHE A 12 48.30 28.87 2.39
N TYR A 13 48.50 28.71 3.71
CA TYR A 13 48.86 27.44 4.36
C TYR A 13 47.78 26.88 5.29
N HIS A 14 46.57 27.46 5.29
CA HIS A 14 45.48 27.08 6.18
C HIS A 14 44.85 25.69 5.91
N TYR A 15 45.29 24.99 4.87
CA TYR A 15 44.94 23.60 4.64
C TYR A 15 46.18 22.86 4.15
N ASN A 16 46.76 22.03 5.01
CA ASN A 16 47.64 20.97 4.54
C ASN A 16 46.86 19.65 4.66
N PRO A 17 46.07 19.28 3.63
CA PRO A 17 45.18 18.11 3.65
C PRO A 17 45.97 16.80 3.45
N ILE A 18 47.20 16.75 3.96
CA ILE A 18 48.09 15.61 3.77
C ILE A 18 47.88 14.68 4.96
N ALA A 19 47.25 13.53 4.71
CA ALA A 19 47.24 12.42 5.65
C ALA A 19 48.68 12.04 6.00
N ILE A 20 49.00 12.01 7.29
CA ILE A 20 50.36 11.73 7.76
C ILE A 20 50.56 10.21 7.75
N THR A 21 51.44 9.73 6.88
CA THR A 21 51.84 8.32 6.82
C THR A 21 53.11 8.05 7.64
N GLN A 22 53.43 6.78 7.88
CA GLN A 22 54.55 6.37 8.72
C GLN A 22 55.90 6.94 8.22
N GLY A 23 56.70 7.50 9.12
CA GLY A 23 58.02 8.08 8.81
C GLY A 23 58.00 9.57 8.46
N MET A 24 56.81 10.17 8.31
CA MET A 24 56.68 11.60 8.03
C MET A 24 57.01 12.49 9.22
N GLU A 25 56.94 11.99 10.45
CA GLU A 25 57.21 12.76 11.67
C GLU A 25 58.60 13.42 11.68
N LYS A 26 59.57 12.82 10.98
CA LYS A 26 60.94 13.36 10.82
C LYS A 26 60.99 14.65 10.02
N PHE A 27 60.05 14.84 9.09
CA PHE A 27 60.00 16.03 8.23
C PHE A 27 59.21 17.17 8.86
N PHE A 28 58.39 16.91 9.88
CA PHE A 28 57.52 17.89 10.52
C PHE A 28 57.74 17.99 12.04
N PRO A 29 58.97 18.25 12.55
CA PRO A 29 59.29 18.19 13.98
C PRO A 29 58.55 19.24 14.85
N ASN A 30 57.98 20.28 14.23
CA ASN A 30 57.23 21.35 14.90
C ASN A 30 55.72 21.30 14.59
N ILE A 31 55.17 20.12 14.27
CA ILE A 31 53.72 19.98 14.08
C ILE A 31 52.98 20.15 15.41
N HIS A 32 51.97 21.02 15.42
CA HIS A 32 51.19 21.31 16.63
C HIS A 32 49.74 20.81 16.53
N THR A 33 49.18 20.77 15.33
CA THR A 33 47.84 20.26 15.04
C THR A 33 47.92 19.17 13.98
N GLN A 34 47.25 18.05 14.21
CA GLN A 34 47.10 16.97 13.23
C GLN A 34 45.62 16.81 12.84
N HIS A 35 45.34 16.76 11.53
CA HIS A 35 44.03 16.39 10.99
C HIS A 35 43.98 14.88 10.74
N HIS A 36 42.88 14.26 11.16
CA HIS A 36 42.58 12.86 10.93
C HIS A 36 41.37 12.77 10.01
N TYR A 37 41.55 12.16 8.84
CA TYR A 37 40.53 11.93 7.83
C TYR A 37 40.00 10.50 7.86
N HIS A 38 40.72 9.56 8.48
CA HIS A 38 40.29 8.19 8.72
C HIS A 38 40.54 7.75 10.17
N ARG A 39 39.77 6.77 10.65
CA ARG A 39 39.89 6.21 12.01
C ARG A 39 41.25 5.57 12.29
N ASP A 40 41.86 5.08 11.22
CA ASP A 40 43.13 4.35 11.27
C ASP A 40 44.33 5.25 10.95
N ASP A 41 44.13 6.57 10.86
CA ASP A 41 45.23 7.51 10.69
C ASP A 41 46.21 7.43 11.86
N ILE A 42 47.50 7.51 11.56
CA ILE A 42 48.57 7.42 12.55
C ILE A 42 48.46 8.57 13.54
N VAL A 43 48.42 8.29 14.85
CA VAL A 43 48.34 9.33 15.89
C VAL A 43 49.74 9.77 16.31
N LEU A 44 50.10 11.03 16.04
CA LEU A 44 51.33 11.65 16.52
C LEU A 44 51.16 12.25 17.92
N ASN A 45 52.27 12.43 18.65
CA ASN A 45 52.26 13.17 19.92
C ASN A 45 52.33 14.69 19.65
N VAL A 46 51.18 15.32 19.41
CA VAL A 46 51.04 16.76 19.16
C VAL A 46 50.07 17.41 20.14
N GLY A 47 50.02 18.75 20.17
CA GLY A 47 49.16 19.48 21.11
C GLY A 47 47.66 19.36 20.78
N PHE A 48 47.30 19.40 19.50
CA PHE A 48 45.92 19.45 19.02
C PHE A 48 45.63 18.40 17.96
N HIS A 49 44.44 17.82 18.00
CA HIS A 49 43.95 16.86 17.02
C HIS A 49 42.56 17.25 16.52
N LEU A 50 42.34 17.15 15.21
CA LEU A 50 41.07 17.44 14.58
C LEU A 50 40.60 16.22 13.77
N CYS A 51 39.50 15.62 14.18
CA CYS A 51 38.93 14.47 13.48
C CYS A 51 37.81 14.91 12.52
N GLU A 52 37.99 14.62 11.23
CA GLU A 52 37.08 14.96 10.13
C GLU A 52 36.42 13.71 9.50
N TYR A 53 36.24 12.65 10.29
CA TYR A 53 35.50 11.46 9.93
C TYR A 53 34.33 11.22 10.90
N GLU A 54 33.29 10.54 10.44
CA GLU A 54 32.10 10.27 11.26
C GLU A 54 32.38 9.34 12.45
N MET A 55 31.91 9.72 13.63
CA MET A 55 32.06 8.96 14.87
C MET A 55 30.74 8.81 15.63
N SER A 56 30.56 7.72 16.38
CA SER A 56 29.46 7.59 17.35
C SER A 56 29.70 8.48 18.58
N ILE A 57 28.65 8.67 19.38
CA ILE A 57 28.75 9.36 20.68
C ILE A 57 29.74 8.64 21.60
N ASP A 58 29.73 7.31 21.62
CA ASP A 58 30.66 6.52 22.45
C ASP A 58 32.10 6.73 21.99
N GLU A 59 32.36 6.69 20.68
CA GLU A 59 33.68 6.97 20.12
C GLU A 59 34.14 8.39 20.45
N TYR A 60 33.24 9.38 20.38
CA TYR A 60 33.52 10.75 20.79
C TYR A 60 33.93 10.80 22.25
N ASN A 61 33.13 10.19 23.15
CA ASN A 61 33.42 10.16 24.58
C ASN A 61 34.75 9.46 24.90
N GLU A 62 35.10 8.40 24.16
CA GLU A 62 36.41 7.74 24.30
C GLU A 62 37.57 8.63 23.82
N ILE A 63 37.39 9.37 22.73
CA ILE A 63 38.42 10.33 22.28
C ILE A 63 38.59 11.47 23.30
N GLN A 64 37.51 11.98 23.90
CA GLN A 64 37.59 13.04 24.90
C GLN A 64 38.35 12.64 26.18
N LYS A 65 38.55 11.34 26.43
CA LYS A 65 39.37 10.84 27.55
C LYS A 65 40.88 10.83 27.26
N ARG A 66 41.30 11.03 26.00
CA ARG A 66 42.72 11.00 25.60
C ARG A 66 43.44 12.28 26.03
N SER A 67 44.76 12.20 26.23
CA SER A 67 45.60 13.38 26.46
C SER A 67 45.79 14.22 25.19
N GLY A 68 45.92 15.54 25.34
CA GLY A 68 45.97 16.50 24.23
C GLY A 68 44.58 17.08 23.90
N GLU A 69 44.52 18.17 23.13
CA GLU A 69 43.26 18.82 22.78
C GLU A 69 42.64 18.18 21.52
N TRP A 70 41.64 17.31 21.71
CA TRP A 70 40.95 16.61 20.62
C TRP A 70 39.60 17.27 20.28
N LYS A 71 39.43 17.65 19.01
CA LYS A 71 38.18 18.17 18.48
C LYS A 71 37.63 17.25 17.40
N CYS A 72 36.40 16.76 17.60
CA CYS A 72 35.70 15.98 16.58
C CYS A 72 34.74 16.90 15.82
N LEU A 73 34.78 16.84 14.49
CA LEU A 73 33.93 17.67 13.64
C LEU A 73 32.68 16.97 13.15
N GLN A 74 32.61 15.64 13.26
CA GLN A 74 31.49 14.84 12.76
C GLN A 74 31.12 13.79 13.80
N VAL A 75 30.10 14.09 14.60
CA VAL A 75 29.57 13.19 15.62
C VAL A 75 28.14 12.84 15.25
N LYS A 76 27.90 11.56 15.01
CA LYS A 76 26.59 11.04 14.66
C LYS A 76 26.01 10.18 15.76
N ASN A 77 24.69 10.23 15.88
CA ASN A 77 23.95 9.24 16.63
C ASN A 77 23.32 8.24 15.65
N ARG A 78 23.65 6.94 15.82
CA ARG A 78 23.14 5.87 14.96
C ARG A 78 21.92 5.17 15.56
N GLU A 79 21.87 4.96 16.87
CA GLU A 79 20.88 4.10 17.53
C GLU A 79 20.63 4.55 18.98
N GLY A 80 19.38 4.42 19.44
CA GLY A 80 18.99 4.69 20.82
C GLY A 80 18.37 6.07 21.05
N TYR A 81 18.26 6.47 22.32
CA TYR A 81 17.73 7.76 22.71
C TYR A 81 18.84 8.81 22.77
N LEU A 82 18.64 9.96 22.12
CA LEU A 82 19.52 11.11 22.30
C LEU A 82 19.12 11.88 23.55
N LYS A 83 20.00 11.90 24.55
CA LYS A 83 19.73 12.64 25.79
C LYS A 83 19.88 14.15 25.54
N PRO A 84 19.15 15.01 26.27
CA PRO A 84 19.34 16.46 26.16
C PRO A 84 20.78 16.92 26.38
N SER A 85 21.52 16.22 27.25
CA SER A 85 22.95 16.47 27.49
C SER A 85 23.84 16.17 26.29
N GLU A 86 23.37 15.47 25.26
CA GLU A 86 24.15 15.06 24.09
C GLU A 86 23.86 15.93 22.86
N PHE A 87 22.81 16.76 22.88
CA PHE A 87 22.46 17.66 21.77
C PHE A 87 23.57 18.64 21.37
N HIS A 88 24.43 19.02 22.32
CA HIS A 88 25.51 19.98 22.10
C HIS A 88 26.76 19.41 21.43
N VAL A 89 26.80 18.10 21.14
CA VAL A 89 27.92 17.46 20.43
C VAL A 89 27.52 16.78 19.13
N VAL A 90 26.28 16.28 19.03
CA VAL A 90 25.81 15.57 17.85
C VAL A 90 25.45 16.55 16.74
N ASN A 91 26.06 16.36 15.57
CA ASN A 91 25.84 17.23 14.42
C ASN A 91 25.39 16.51 13.15
N ILE A 92 25.28 15.18 13.19
CA ILE A 92 24.68 14.35 12.14
C ILE A 92 23.64 13.43 12.81
N ILE A 93 22.42 13.43 12.29
CA ILE A 93 21.31 12.62 12.82
C ILE A 93 20.98 11.52 11.81
N ASP A 94 20.98 10.26 12.27
CA ASP A 94 20.68 9.07 11.45
C ASP A 94 19.25 8.54 11.69
N GLN A 95 18.80 7.63 10.83
CA GLN A 95 17.39 7.20 10.72
C GLN A 95 16.79 6.52 11.96
N ASN A 96 17.61 5.86 12.78
CA ASN A 96 17.13 5.07 13.93
C ASN A 96 17.16 5.84 15.25
N LEU A 97 17.33 7.16 15.21
CA LEU A 97 17.34 7.97 16.43
C LEU A 97 15.93 8.13 17.01
N LEU A 98 15.79 7.82 18.30
CA LEU A 98 14.58 8.11 19.06
C LEU A 98 14.79 9.34 19.93
N LEU A 99 13.82 10.25 19.91
CA LEU A 99 13.73 11.34 20.87
C LEU A 99 12.74 10.94 21.96
N GLU A 100 13.04 11.23 23.23
CA GLU A 100 12.14 10.88 24.31
C GLU A 100 10.82 11.67 24.21
N GLU A 101 9.68 11.00 24.16
CA GLU A 101 8.36 11.61 23.95
C GLU A 101 7.92 12.61 25.05
N ARG A 102 8.57 12.57 26.21
CA ARG A 102 8.33 13.54 27.30
C ARG A 102 8.92 14.92 26.99
N HIS A 103 9.94 14.98 26.14
CA HIS A 103 10.52 16.24 25.70
C HIS A 103 9.68 16.83 24.56
N VAL A 104 9.46 18.14 24.65
CA VAL A 104 8.64 18.89 23.68
C VAL A 104 9.44 20.03 23.04
N LYS A 105 10.70 20.21 23.43
CA LYS A 105 11.60 21.23 22.90
C LYS A 105 12.92 20.57 22.52
N PHE A 106 13.40 20.85 21.31
CA PHE A 106 14.63 20.27 20.79
C PHE A 106 15.56 21.34 20.21
N ASP A 107 16.81 21.35 20.66
CA ASP A 107 17.84 22.27 20.16
C ASP A 107 18.78 21.53 19.20
N PHE A 108 18.61 21.79 17.91
CA PHE A 108 19.39 21.25 16.81
C PHE A 108 20.30 22.33 16.18
N SER A 109 20.64 23.37 16.94
CA SER A 109 21.41 24.54 16.46
C SER A 109 22.80 24.21 15.90
N ILE A 110 23.40 23.08 16.29
CA ILE A 110 24.69 22.61 15.78
C ILE A 110 24.57 21.51 14.71
N VAL A 111 23.36 21.00 14.46
CA VAL A 111 23.11 19.88 13.54
C VAL A 111 23.28 20.34 12.09
N ARG A 112 24.21 19.70 11.38
CA ARG A 112 24.54 20.01 9.99
C ARG A 112 23.75 19.18 9.00
N GLU A 113 23.36 17.96 9.40
CA GLU A 113 22.68 16.99 8.55
C GLU A 113 21.66 16.18 9.36
N ILE A 114 20.47 15.99 8.78
CA ILE A 114 19.45 15.06 9.25
C ILE A 114 19.17 14.10 8.09
N ARG A 115 19.39 12.80 8.30
CA ARG A 115 19.19 11.76 7.29
C ARG A 115 17.74 11.28 7.22
N ASP A 116 17.39 10.70 6.08
CA ASP A 116 16.08 10.11 5.84
C ASP A 116 15.69 9.09 6.91
N GLY A 117 14.41 9.03 7.26
CA GLY A 117 13.88 8.11 8.27
C GLY A 117 13.90 8.65 9.72
N PHE A 118 14.54 9.79 9.98
CA PHE A 118 14.41 10.47 11.26
C PHE A 118 13.07 11.21 11.39
N HIS A 119 12.41 11.09 12.55
CA HIS A 119 11.13 11.73 12.83
C HIS A 119 11.10 12.38 14.22
N PHE A 120 10.58 13.60 14.30
CA PHE A 120 10.30 14.27 15.56
C PHE A 120 9.07 13.66 16.26
N PRO A 121 9.03 13.59 17.61
CA PRO A 121 7.87 13.10 18.35
C PRO A 121 6.62 13.95 18.10
N MET A 122 5.45 13.32 18.19
CA MET A 122 4.15 13.98 17.92
C MET A 122 3.83 15.15 18.86
N ARG A 123 4.45 15.16 20.07
CA ARG A 123 4.28 16.20 21.09
C ARG A 123 5.26 17.37 20.97
N THR A 124 6.11 17.37 19.95
CA THR A 124 7.08 18.44 19.69
C THR A 124 6.37 19.79 19.59
N LYS A 125 6.83 20.77 20.38
CA LYS A 125 6.31 22.15 20.43
C LYS A 125 7.26 23.18 19.84
N GLU A 126 8.56 22.95 19.97
CA GLU A 126 9.59 23.92 19.61
C GLU A 126 10.84 23.20 19.12
N VAL A 127 11.38 23.63 17.98
CA VAL A 127 12.64 23.12 17.44
C VAL A 127 13.49 24.29 16.97
N VAL A 128 14.73 24.34 17.44
CA VAL A 128 15.74 25.30 16.98
C VAL A 128 16.62 24.61 15.94
N LEU A 129 16.54 25.04 14.68
CA LEU A 129 17.35 24.47 13.59
C LEU A 129 18.68 25.20 13.43
N SER A 130 19.71 24.45 13.02
CA SER A 130 21.02 25.03 12.71
C SER A 130 20.99 25.96 11.50
N THR A 131 21.89 26.94 11.49
CA THR A 131 22.17 27.78 10.32
C THR A 131 22.90 27.02 9.20
N GLN A 132 23.53 25.89 9.53
CA GLN A 132 24.26 25.05 8.58
C GLN A 132 23.38 23.97 7.94
N LEU A 133 22.22 23.64 8.53
CA LEU A 133 21.29 22.66 7.98
C LEU A 133 20.63 23.21 6.71
N LYS A 134 20.73 22.46 5.61
CA LYS A 134 20.20 22.87 4.29
C LYS A 134 19.00 22.08 3.81
N THR A 135 18.84 20.85 4.28
CA THR A 135 17.77 19.97 3.83
C THR A 135 17.04 19.40 5.03
N LEU A 136 15.72 19.36 4.95
CA LEU A 136 14.87 18.57 5.83
C LEU A 136 14.43 17.31 5.06
N PRO A 137 14.65 16.10 5.60
CA PRO A 137 14.27 14.86 4.93
C PRO A 137 12.75 14.62 4.97
N ASP A 138 12.32 13.57 4.27
CA ASP A 138 10.93 13.14 4.21
C ASP A 138 10.37 12.87 5.62
N ARG A 139 9.13 13.32 5.84
CA ARG A 139 8.34 13.08 7.08
C ARG A 139 9.03 13.52 8.38
N CYS A 140 10.05 14.38 8.33
CA CYS A 140 10.86 14.76 9.50
C CYS A 140 10.01 15.30 10.68
N PHE A 141 9.01 16.13 10.40
CA PHE A 141 8.07 16.71 11.37
C PHE A 141 6.64 16.18 11.24
N MET A 142 6.44 15.03 10.56
CA MET A 142 5.11 14.48 10.34
C MET A 142 4.41 14.22 11.68
N ASN A 143 3.15 14.63 11.80
CA ASN A 143 2.32 14.50 13.01
C ASN A 143 2.83 15.28 14.24
N CYS A 144 3.69 16.29 14.09
CA CYS A 144 4.02 17.21 15.19
C CYS A 144 2.82 18.14 15.49
N PHE A 145 1.78 17.60 16.13
CA PHE A 145 0.49 18.26 16.39
C PHE A 145 0.56 19.46 17.32
N ALA A 146 1.67 19.64 18.04
CA ALA A 146 1.85 20.73 19.00
C ALA A 146 2.85 21.80 18.53
N LEU A 147 3.49 21.62 17.36
CA LEU A 147 4.45 22.56 16.80
C LEU A 147 3.70 23.79 16.31
N LYS A 148 4.07 24.97 16.83
CA LYS A 148 3.37 26.23 16.51
C LYS A 148 4.10 27.10 15.50
N GLU A 149 5.43 27.10 15.57
CA GLU A 149 6.28 27.96 14.76
C GLU A 149 7.56 27.20 14.40
N ILE A 150 8.10 27.47 13.22
CA ILE A 150 9.42 26.97 12.84
C ILE A 150 10.18 27.95 11.92
N ASP A 151 11.46 28.15 12.20
CA ASP A 151 12.36 28.99 11.40
C ASP A 151 13.07 28.14 10.34
N LEU A 152 12.69 28.31 9.07
CA LEU A 152 13.27 27.64 7.91
C LEU A 152 14.16 28.58 7.07
N LYS A 153 14.62 29.72 7.61
CA LYS A 153 15.38 30.72 6.85
C LYS A 153 16.67 30.22 6.20
N ASN A 154 17.21 29.10 6.67
CA ASN A 154 18.44 28.49 6.16
C ASN A 154 18.23 27.23 5.31
N ILE A 155 16.98 26.77 5.19
CA ILE A 155 16.61 25.54 4.50
C ILE A 155 16.44 25.80 2.99
N GLN A 156 17.10 24.98 2.19
CA GLN A 156 17.05 24.99 0.72
C GLN A 156 16.06 23.97 0.15
N LYS A 157 15.87 22.84 0.85
CA LYS A 157 15.00 21.75 0.42
C LYS A 157 14.19 21.17 1.57
N ILE A 158 12.91 20.92 1.35
CA ILE A 158 12.00 20.26 2.28
C ILE A 158 11.51 18.97 1.62
N GLY A 159 11.68 17.83 2.28
CA GLY A 159 11.25 16.52 1.78
C GLY A 159 9.74 16.30 1.82
N ASP A 160 9.30 15.18 1.25
CA ASP A 160 7.90 14.79 1.12
C ASP A 160 7.25 14.62 2.50
N ASN A 161 6.01 15.09 2.64
CA ASN A 161 5.22 14.98 3.87
C ASN A 161 5.93 15.53 5.13
N CYS A 162 6.95 16.37 4.98
CA CYS A 162 7.84 16.78 6.07
C CYS A 162 7.07 17.40 7.26
N PHE A 163 6.11 18.30 7.04
CA PHE A 163 5.25 18.91 8.05
C PHE A 163 3.81 18.39 8.00
N SER A 164 3.55 17.25 7.34
CA SER A 164 2.19 16.75 7.18
C SER A 164 1.51 16.56 8.54
N MET A 165 0.27 17.04 8.65
CA MET A 165 -0.55 17.06 9.86
C MET A 165 0.04 17.88 11.03
N CYS A 166 0.92 18.85 10.79
CA CYS A 166 1.27 19.88 11.79
C CYS A 166 0.12 20.88 11.97
N SER A 167 -1.00 20.43 12.55
CA SER A 167 -2.26 21.17 12.60
C SER A 167 -2.26 22.42 13.47
N GLN A 168 -1.27 22.60 14.36
CA GLN A 168 -1.09 23.82 15.17
C GLN A 168 -0.03 24.78 14.62
N LEU A 169 0.62 24.46 13.49
CA LEU A 169 1.63 25.33 12.90
C LEU A 169 0.96 26.59 12.36
N THR A 170 1.21 27.73 12.99
CA THR A 170 0.57 29.02 12.66
C THR A 170 1.48 29.95 11.87
N SER A 171 2.79 29.85 12.09
CA SER A 171 3.77 30.73 11.46
C SER A 171 5.02 29.99 11.02
N LEU A 172 5.62 30.48 9.93
CA LEU A 172 6.87 29.93 9.40
C LEU A 172 7.70 31.01 8.72
N THR A 173 9.02 30.84 8.75
CA THR A 173 9.97 31.71 8.04
C THR A 173 10.60 30.92 6.90
N ILE A 174 10.41 31.35 5.66
CA ILE A 174 10.97 30.69 4.46
C ILE A 174 12.26 31.35 4.01
N SER A 175 13.22 30.52 3.61
CA SER A 175 14.51 30.95 3.07
C SER A 175 14.40 31.59 1.68
N SER A 176 15.18 32.66 1.44
CA SER A 176 15.51 33.17 0.11
C SER A 176 16.29 32.16 -0.75
N PHE A 177 16.73 31.01 -0.21
CA PHE A 177 17.37 29.93 -0.97
C PHE A 177 16.52 28.65 -1.09
N LEU A 178 15.31 28.60 -0.53
CA LEU A 178 14.39 27.47 -0.74
C LEU A 178 14.08 27.28 -2.24
N THR A 179 14.44 26.12 -2.79
CA THR A 179 14.22 25.77 -4.20
C THR A 179 13.18 24.68 -4.38
N GLU A 180 12.87 23.93 -3.33
CA GLU A 180 12.09 22.70 -3.43
C GLU A 180 11.28 22.47 -2.16
N ILE A 181 9.99 22.17 -2.34
CA ILE A 181 9.09 21.66 -1.32
C ILE A 181 8.54 20.34 -1.85
N GLY A 182 8.79 19.28 -1.11
CA GLY A 182 8.32 17.94 -1.40
C GLY A 182 6.79 17.87 -1.47
N ARG A 183 6.33 16.75 -2.00
CA ARG A 183 4.91 16.49 -2.16
C ARG A 183 4.22 16.38 -0.80
N ASP A 184 3.07 17.03 -0.68
CA ASP A 184 2.21 16.99 0.51
C ASP A 184 2.95 17.43 1.80
N SER A 185 4.07 18.17 1.69
CA SER A 185 4.88 18.56 2.86
C SER A 185 4.11 19.38 3.90
N PHE A 186 3.09 20.14 3.48
CA PHE A 186 2.22 20.91 4.38
C PHE A 186 0.76 20.44 4.33
N LYS A 187 0.52 19.18 3.98
CA LYS A 187 -0.83 18.61 3.96
C LYS A 187 -1.46 18.67 5.35
N MET A 188 -2.70 19.15 5.44
CA MET A 188 -3.43 19.34 6.71
C MET A 188 -2.73 20.28 7.70
N CYS A 189 -2.02 21.30 7.20
CA CYS A 189 -1.47 22.41 7.98
C CYS A 189 -2.38 23.64 7.93
N ASP A 190 -3.63 23.45 8.32
CA ASP A 190 -4.71 24.42 8.06
C ASP A 190 -4.62 25.70 8.91
N SER A 191 -3.74 25.72 9.92
CA SER A 191 -3.57 26.85 10.84
C SER A 191 -2.53 27.88 10.39
N ILE A 192 -1.76 27.62 9.31
CA ILE A 192 -0.71 28.54 8.86
C ILE A 192 -1.38 29.82 8.33
N GLN A 193 -1.06 30.95 8.96
CA GLN A 193 -1.63 32.27 8.61
C GLN A 193 -0.55 33.30 8.31
N HIS A 194 0.69 33.06 8.75
CA HIS A 194 1.77 34.02 8.65
C HIS A 194 3.04 33.38 8.09
N ILE A 195 3.45 33.83 6.91
CA ILE A 195 4.69 33.42 6.27
C ILE A 195 5.57 34.65 6.12
N SER A 196 6.75 34.61 6.73
CA SER A 196 7.79 35.59 6.44
C SER A 196 8.75 35.01 5.40
N ASN A 197 9.04 35.79 4.36
CA ASN A 197 9.87 35.37 3.24
C ASN A 197 10.71 36.55 2.75
N THR A 198 11.87 36.25 2.16
CA THR A 198 12.76 37.24 1.56
C THR A 198 12.86 36.99 0.05
N GLY A 199 12.00 37.66 -0.71
CA GLY A 199 12.01 37.69 -2.18
C GLY A 199 10.98 36.78 -2.86
N ASN A 200 10.66 37.09 -4.11
CA ASN A 200 9.63 36.36 -4.85
C ASN A 200 10.18 35.07 -5.47
N LYS A 201 9.40 34.00 -5.44
CA LYS A 201 9.81 32.68 -5.95
C LYS A 201 8.65 31.92 -6.57
N ILE A 202 8.97 31.03 -7.49
CA ILE A 202 8.06 29.98 -7.96
C ILE A 202 8.57 28.67 -7.39
N ILE A 203 7.71 27.96 -6.66
CA ILE A 203 8.04 26.64 -6.12
C ILE A 203 7.10 25.63 -6.79
N PRO A 204 7.64 24.71 -7.61
CA PRO A 204 6.84 23.68 -8.25
C PRO A 204 6.48 22.60 -7.23
N THR A 205 5.38 22.81 -6.52
CA THR A 205 4.85 21.88 -5.52
C THR A 205 3.33 21.91 -5.53
N ARG A 206 2.74 20.85 -4.95
CA ARG A 206 1.31 20.72 -4.76
C ARG A 206 0.91 21.11 -3.36
N MET A 207 -0.06 22.01 -3.26
CA MET A 207 -0.54 22.54 -1.98
C MET A 207 -2.06 22.68 -1.98
N ASP A 208 -2.66 22.60 -0.80
CA ASP A 208 -4.08 22.91 -0.63
C ASP A 208 -4.34 24.39 -0.95
N TYR A 209 -5.46 24.69 -1.60
CA TYR A 209 -5.73 26.01 -2.18
C TYR A 209 -5.62 27.15 -1.17
N GLN A 210 -6.27 27.04 -0.02
CA GLN A 210 -6.22 28.08 1.03
C GLN A 210 -4.80 28.36 1.50
N LEU A 211 -4.00 27.31 1.71
CA LEU A 211 -2.62 27.47 2.11
C LEU A 211 -1.78 28.09 0.99
N SER A 212 -2.04 27.73 -0.27
CA SER A 212 -1.35 28.33 -1.41
C SER A 212 -1.57 29.85 -1.48
N GLN A 213 -2.75 30.35 -1.08
CA GLN A 213 -3.01 31.80 -1.00
C GLN A 213 -2.11 32.48 0.04
N VAL A 214 -1.92 31.86 1.21
CA VAL A 214 -1.02 32.38 2.27
C VAL A 214 0.44 32.44 1.77
N PHE A 215 0.88 31.44 0.99
CA PHE A 215 2.20 31.44 0.36
C PHE A 215 2.33 32.53 -0.72
N GLU A 216 1.30 32.72 -1.54
CA GLU A 216 1.26 33.73 -2.61
C GLU A 216 1.29 35.15 -2.04
N GLU A 217 0.59 35.40 -0.93
CA GLU A 217 0.65 36.68 -0.18
C GLU A 217 2.07 36.99 0.34
N ALA A 218 2.86 35.94 0.63
CA ALA A 218 4.27 36.06 1.01
C ALA A 218 5.24 36.10 -0.19
N GLY A 219 4.73 36.22 -1.42
CA GLY A 219 5.52 36.30 -2.66
C GLY A 219 5.99 34.94 -3.19
N ILE A 220 5.41 33.83 -2.72
CA ILE A 220 5.77 32.48 -3.16
C ILE A 220 4.63 31.92 -4.01
N ILE A 221 4.88 31.77 -5.31
CA ILE A 221 3.92 31.23 -6.27
C ILE A 221 3.96 29.71 -6.23
N ILE A 222 2.81 29.10 -5.94
CA ILE A 222 2.62 27.65 -5.97
C ILE A 222 1.98 27.26 -7.31
N THR A 223 2.58 26.29 -8.00
CA THR A 223 2.16 25.94 -9.38
C THR A 223 1.02 24.93 -9.43
N GLU A 224 0.87 24.09 -8.41
CA GLU A 224 -0.15 23.03 -8.35
C GLU A 224 -1.01 23.17 -7.10
N LYS A 225 -2.33 23.19 -7.29
CA LYS A 225 -3.30 23.45 -6.22
C LYS A 225 -4.30 22.32 -6.10
N ARG A 226 -4.58 21.90 -4.86
CA ARG A 226 -5.68 21.01 -4.49
C ARG A 226 -6.84 21.86 -3.97
N MET A 227 -7.99 21.80 -4.63
CA MET A 227 -9.20 22.49 -4.18
C MET A 227 -10.14 21.51 -3.49
N SER A 228 -10.64 21.88 -2.31
CA SER A 228 -11.68 21.17 -1.59
C SER A 228 -13.09 21.67 -1.94
N LYS A 229 -14.12 20.99 -1.43
CA LYS A 229 -15.52 21.43 -1.52
C LYS A 229 -15.74 22.84 -0.99
N VAL A 230 -15.10 23.18 0.14
CA VAL A 230 -15.21 24.51 0.75
C VAL A 230 -14.64 25.58 -0.18
N ASP A 231 -13.49 25.30 -0.79
CA ASP A 231 -12.80 26.24 -1.68
C ASP A 231 -13.63 26.55 -2.93
N ILE A 232 -14.23 25.51 -3.51
CA ILE A 232 -15.02 25.62 -4.74
C ILE A 232 -16.35 26.35 -4.47
N GLN A 233 -17.00 26.08 -3.33
CA GLN A 233 -18.22 26.78 -2.93
C GLN A 233 -17.99 28.28 -2.66
N GLN A 234 -16.83 28.65 -2.15
CA GLN A 234 -16.45 30.06 -1.95
C GLN A 234 -16.05 30.77 -3.25
N ASN A 235 -15.64 30.02 -4.28
CA ASN A 235 -15.17 30.57 -5.55
C ASN A 235 -16.20 30.48 -6.69
N ASP A 236 -17.50 30.63 -6.36
CA ASP A 236 -18.60 30.58 -7.32
C ASP A 236 -18.53 29.36 -8.29
N TRP A 237 -18.11 28.20 -7.78
CA TRP A 237 -17.94 26.97 -8.57
C TRP A 237 -16.93 27.10 -9.73
N LYS A 238 -15.87 27.89 -9.55
CA LYS A 238 -14.77 28.01 -10.52
C LYS A 238 -13.51 27.38 -9.99
N LEU A 239 -12.74 26.78 -10.90
CA LEU A 239 -11.39 26.31 -10.60
C LEU A 239 -10.41 27.47 -10.58
N CYS A 240 -9.44 27.42 -9.66
CA CYS A 240 -8.34 28.36 -9.62
C CYS A 240 -7.24 27.99 -10.64
N SER A 241 -6.37 28.95 -10.96
CA SER A 241 -5.21 28.68 -11.81
C SER A 241 -4.25 27.70 -11.15
N GLY A 242 -3.80 26.69 -11.90
CA GLY A 242 -2.96 25.61 -11.37
C GLY A 242 -3.72 24.55 -10.58
N CYS A 243 -5.06 24.52 -10.63
CA CYS A 243 -5.82 23.44 -10.02
C CYS A 243 -5.55 22.10 -10.73
N VAL A 244 -4.88 21.19 -10.04
CA VAL A 244 -4.56 19.84 -10.54
C VAL A 244 -5.32 18.74 -9.82
N GLU A 245 -5.96 19.04 -8.69
CA GLU A 245 -6.69 18.06 -7.88
C GLU A 245 -7.94 18.70 -7.29
N ILE A 246 -9.07 18.01 -7.45
CA ILE A 246 -10.37 18.42 -6.91
C ILE A 246 -10.80 17.39 -5.87
N GLY A 247 -11.16 17.85 -4.67
CA GLY A 247 -11.58 16.99 -3.58
C GLY A 247 -12.96 16.37 -3.77
N ASP A 248 -13.27 15.44 -2.86
CA ASP A 248 -14.54 14.73 -2.82
C ASP A 248 -15.74 15.69 -2.69
N GLY A 249 -16.80 15.43 -3.45
CA GLY A 249 -18.05 16.19 -3.41
C GLY A 249 -17.96 17.66 -3.77
N SER A 250 -16.86 18.11 -4.40
CA SER A 250 -16.58 19.54 -4.48
C SER A 250 -17.56 20.33 -5.35
N PHE A 251 -18.16 19.69 -6.35
CA PHE A 251 -19.22 20.22 -7.20
C PHE A 251 -20.56 19.51 -6.96
N GLU A 252 -20.72 18.77 -5.86
CA GLU A 252 -21.96 18.04 -5.58
C GLU A 252 -23.17 18.99 -5.61
N THR A 253 -24.21 18.62 -6.37
CA THR A 253 -25.44 19.42 -6.60
C THR A 253 -25.21 20.81 -7.19
N SER A 254 -24.03 21.06 -7.76
CA SER A 254 -23.70 22.34 -8.36
C SER A 254 -24.59 22.63 -9.57
N THR A 255 -24.80 23.92 -9.82
CA THR A 255 -25.60 24.42 -10.94
C THR A 255 -24.77 24.63 -12.21
N ILE A 256 -23.48 24.29 -12.20
CA ILE A 256 -22.58 24.46 -13.35
C ILE A 256 -23.13 23.74 -14.60
N GLU A 257 -23.02 24.42 -15.74
CA GLU A 257 -23.45 23.87 -17.03
C GLU A 257 -22.29 23.22 -17.79
N SER A 258 -21.08 23.74 -17.59
CA SER A 258 -19.85 23.20 -18.17
C SER A 258 -18.64 23.46 -17.29
N ILE A 259 -17.63 22.60 -17.39
CA ILE A 259 -16.36 22.77 -16.67
C ILE A 259 -15.18 22.27 -17.50
N ASP A 260 -14.07 23.02 -17.44
CA ASP A 260 -12.80 22.63 -18.04
C ASP A 260 -11.89 21.98 -16.99
N LEU A 261 -11.61 20.69 -17.17
CA LEU A 261 -10.73 19.88 -16.33
C LEU A 261 -9.43 19.52 -17.06
N SER A 262 -9.06 20.24 -18.12
CA SER A 262 -7.86 19.96 -18.92
C SER A 262 -6.56 20.01 -18.12
N GLU A 263 -6.52 20.80 -17.03
CA GLU A 263 -5.37 20.90 -16.13
C GLU A 263 -5.44 19.95 -14.92
N VAL A 264 -6.58 19.28 -14.72
CA VAL A 264 -6.83 18.44 -13.56
C VAL A 264 -6.26 17.04 -13.79
N GLU A 265 -5.56 16.53 -12.79
CA GLU A 265 -5.03 15.17 -12.76
C GLU A 265 -5.92 14.22 -11.98
N LYS A 266 -6.62 14.73 -10.96
CA LYS A 266 -7.38 13.91 -10.01
C LYS A 266 -8.72 14.54 -9.66
N ILE A 267 -9.77 13.75 -9.82
CA ILE A 267 -11.14 14.09 -9.45
C ILE A 267 -11.54 13.21 -8.26
N GLY A 268 -11.96 13.82 -7.15
CA GLY A 268 -12.40 13.13 -5.94
C GLY A 268 -13.71 12.37 -6.12
N ASN A 269 -14.07 11.55 -5.14
CA ASN A 269 -15.32 10.80 -5.17
C ASN A 269 -16.53 11.76 -5.19
N HIS A 270 -17.63 11.34 -5.83
CA HIS A 270 -18.90 12.09 -5.89
C HIS A 270 -18.73 13.58 -6.28
N CYS A 271 -17.62 13.92 -6.96
CA CYS A 271 -17.22 15.30 -7.19
C CYS A 271 -18.32 16.12 -7.87
N PHE A 272 -18.95 15.60 -8.93
CA PHE A 272 -20.06 16.20 -9.66
C PHE A 272 -21.40 15.47 -9.41
N PHE A 273 -21.54 14.78 -8.27
CA PHE A 273 -22.78 14.05 -7.96
C PHE A 273 -24.01 14.97 -8.02
N CYS A 274 -25.09 14.52 -8.68
CA CYS A 274 -26.33 15.28 -8.83
C CYS A 274 -26.18 16.67 -9.50
N CYS A 275 -25.18 16.87 -10.36
CA CYS A 275 -25.07 18.09 -11.18
C CYS A 275 -26.12 18.10 -12.30
N ASN A 276 -27.35 18.49 -11.96
CA ASN A 276 -28.51 18.43 -12.86
C ASN A 276 -28.38 19.29 -14.13
N ASN A 277 -27.51 20.31 -14.12
CA ASN A 277 -27.28 21.21 -15.26
C ASN A 277 -26.02 20.88 -16.06
N LEU A 278 -25.12 20.05 -15.52
CA LEU A 278 -23.83 19.78 -16.14
C LEU A 278 -24.06 19.03 -17.45
N SER A 279 -23.72 19.70 -18.56
CA SER A 279 -23.95 19.21 -19.91
C SER A 279 -22.67 18.87 -20.65
N LYS A 280 -21.57 19.55 -20.29
CA LYS A 280 -20.27 19.44 -20.95
C LYS A 280 -19.12 19.42 -19.95
N VAL A 281 -18.18 18.51 -20.16
CA VAL A 281 -16.91 18.46 -19.43
C VAL A 281 -15.76 18.40 -20.44
N ILE A 282 -14.65 19.06 -20.15
CA ILE A 282 -13.43 18.99 -20.98
C ILE A 282 -12.35 18.27 -20.19
N PHE A 283 -11.81 17.19 -20.76
CA PHE A 283 -10.70 16.41 -20.21
C PHE A 283 -9.42 16.60 -21.04
N SER A 284 -8.28 16.17 -20.50
CA SER A 284 -7.02 16.00 -21.24
C SER A 284 -6.35 14.67 -20.85
N ASP A 285 -5.14 14.41 -21.35
CA ASP A 285 -4.30 13.27 -20.96
C ASP A 285 -3.71 13.38 -19.54
N LYS A 286 -3.91 14.53 -18.86
CA LYS A 286 -3.45 14.73 -17.48
C LYS A 286 -4.27 13.94 -16.46
N ILE A 287 -5.52 13.56 -16.77
CA ILE A 287 -6.36 12.80 -15.85
C ILE A 287 -5.71 11.44 -15.55
N THR A 288 -5.38 11.24 -14.28
CA THR A 288 -4.80 10.01 -13.73
C THR A 288 -5.78 9.24 -12.85
N SER A 289 -6.80 9.91 -12.31
CA SER A 289 -7.80 9.28 -11.43
C SER A 289 -9.14 10.02 -11.48
N ILE A 290 -10.22 9.24 -11.54
CA ILE A 290 -11.60 9.71 -11.40
C ILE A 290 -12.21 8.94 -10.23
N GLY A 291 -12.70 9.65 -9.22
CA GLY A 291 -13.29 9.04 -8.03
C GLY A 291 -14.61 8.33 -8.32
N GLU A 292 -14.98 7.40 -7.43
CA GLU A 292 -16.27 6.71 -7.52
C GLU A 292 -17.41 7.73 -7.43
N TRP A 293 -18.50 7.52 -8.16
CA TRP A 293 -19.70 8.38 -8.18
C TRP A 293 -19.48 9.80 -8.71
N SER A 294 -18.30 10.10 -9.26
CA SER A 294 -17.94 11.47 -9.65
C SER A 294 -18.93 12.12 -10.60
N PHE A 295 -19.52 11.39 -11.54
CA PHE A 295 -20.49 11.92 -12.51
C PHE A 295 -21.86 11.21 -12.40
N CYS A 296 -22.15 10.59 -11.26
CA CYS A 296 -23.45 9.95 -11.05
C CYS A 296 -24.55 11.02 -10.93
N GLU A 297 -25.76 10.66 -11.40
CA GLU A 297 -26.93 11.56 -11.43
C GLU A 297 -26.65 12.90 -12.14
N CYS A 298 -25.87 12.87 -13.23
CA CYS A 298 -25.69 14.00 -14.15
C CYS A 298 -26.55 13.81 -15.42
N PRO A 299 -27.89 13.99 -15.36
CA PRO A 299 -28.80 13.58 -16.44
C PRO A 299 -28.62 14.35 -17.74
N ARG A 300 -27.96 15.52 -17.71
CA ARG A 300 -27.70 16.35 -18.90
C ARG A 300 -26.31 16.15 -19.49
N LEU A 301 -25.43 15.41 -18.81
CA LEU A 301 -24.07 15.19 -19.28
C LEU A 301 -24.12 14.31 -20.52
N SER A 302 -23.92 14.95 -21.68
CA SER A 302 -24.06 14.31 -22.99
C SER A 302 -22.77 14.31 -23.78
N ILE A 303 -21.81 15.16 -23.41
CA ILE A 303 -20.52 15.28 -24.07
C ILE A 303 -19.38 15.40 -23.05
N ILE A 304 -18.31 14.64 -23.32
CA ILE A 304 -16.99 14.89 -22.75
C ILE A 304 -16.06 15.20 -23.91
N GLU A 305 -15.59 16.44 -23.98
CA GLU A 305 -14.57 16.85 -24.95
C GLU A 305 -13.20 16.42 -24.46
N TYR A 306 -12.40 15.85 -25.36
CA TYR A 306 -11.04 15.45 -25.05
C TYR A 306 -10.05 16.39 -25.73
N ASN A 307 -9.25 17.09 -24.93
CA ASN A 307 -8.30 18.10 -25.37
C ASN A 307 -6.86 17.58 -25.27
N SER A 308 -6.60 16.44 -25.91
CA SER A 308 -5.25 15.90 -26.06
C SER A 308 -5.12 14.99 -27.28
N GLN A 309 -3.90 14.88 -27.82
CA GLN A 309 -3.56 13.94 -28.89
C GLN A 309 -3.03 12.61 -28.35
N THR A 310 -2.59 12.58 -27.10
CA THR A 310 -2.14 11.36 -26.42
C THR A 310 -3.33 10.71 -25.73
N PRO A 311 -3.38 9.37 -25.64
CA PRO A 311 -4.46 8.68 -24.93
C PRO A 311 -4.36 8.85 -23.41
N LEU A 312 -5.50 8.68 -22.73
CA LEU A 312 -5.54 8.57 -21.28
C LEU A 312 -4.68 7.39 -20.79
N LYS A 313 -3.85 7.67 -19.78
CA LYS A 313 -2.98 6.65 -19.15
C LYS A 313 -3.69 5.84 -18.08
N THR A 314 -4.83 6.32 -17.60
CA THR A 314 -5.62 5.69 -16.55
C THR A 314 -6.81 4.93 -17.11
N GLN A 315 -7.27 3.95 -16.35
CA GLN A 315 -8.52 3.28 -16.63
C GLN A 315 -9.69 4.22 -16.32
N ILE A 316 -10.69 4.24 -17.20
CA ILE A 316 -11.88 5.08 -17.03
C ILE A 316 -13.15 4.23 -17.06
N PRO A 317 -14.21 4.68 -16.36
CA PRO A 317 -15.54 4.11 -16.50
C PRO A 317 -16.00 4.04 -17.95
N HIS A 318 -16.71 2.98 -18.31
CA HIS A 318 -17.14 2.74 -19.68
C HIS A 318 -18.06 3.86 -20.19
N PHE A 319 -18.95 4.38 -19.35
CA PHE A 319 -19.83 5.50 -19.71
C PHE A 319 -19.06 6.78 -20.04
N ILE A 320 -17.97 7.07 -19.33
CA ILE A 320 -17.10 8.22 -19.63
C ILE A 320 -16.46 8.01 -21.00
N ARG A 321 -15.95 6.81 -21.28
CA ARG A 321 -15.42 6.49 -22.62
C ARG A 321 -16.50 6.68 -23.69
N ALA A 322 -17.72 6.18 -23.47
CA ALA A 322 -18.82 6.31 -24.42
C ALA A 322 -19.12 7.78 -24.73
N LEU A 323 -19.13 8.65 -23.73
CA LEU A 323 -19.29 10.10 -23.89
C LEU A 323 -18.13 10.76 -24.66
N ILE A 324 -16.90 10.29 -24.49
CA ILE A 324 -15.75 10.75 -25.28
C ILE A 324 -15.87 10.28 -26.74
N HIS A 325 -16.12 8.99 -26.97
CA HIS A 325 -16.17 8.38 -28.31
C HIS A 325 -17.28 8.90 -29.20
N ASN A 326 -18.44 9.25 -28.62
CA ASN A 326 -19.50 9.92 -29.34
C ASN A 326 -19.05 11.24 -29.99
N HIS A 327 -17.92 11.81 -29.54
CA HIS A 327 -17.39 13.08 -30.03
C HIS A 327 -15.97 13.01 -30.61
N GLN A 328 -15.11 12.08 -30.16
CA GLN A 328 -13.73 11.92 -30.63
C GLN A 328 -13.28 10.44 -30.63
N LYS A 329 -12.77 9.94 -31.78
CA LYS A 329 -12.31 8.53 -31.95
C LYS A 329 -11.02 8.18 -31.20
N VAL A 330 -10.54 9.04 -30.29
CA VAL A 330 -9.20 8.97 -29.71
C VAL A 330 -9.31 8.70 -28.21
N CYS A 331 -9.55 7.45 -27.83
CA CYS A 331 -9.23 7.02 -26.47
C CYS A 331 -8.84 5.55 -26.50
N SER A 332 -7.58 5.24 -26.17
CA SER A 332 -7.05 3.87 -26.09
C SER A 332 -6.83 3.44 -24.64
N SER A 333 -7.61 3.97 -23.70
CA SER A 333 -7.57 3.53 -22.30
C SER A 333 -8.30 2.21 -22.14
N LYS A 334 -7.88 1.41 -21.16
CA LYS A 334 -8.65 0.26 -20.69
C LYS A 334 -9.93 0.73 -20.03
N ASP A 335 -11.04 0.08 -20.35
CA ASP A 335 -12.33 0.36 -19.72
C ASP A 335 -12.49 -0.40 -18.42
N CYS A 336 -12.99 0.29 -17.40
CA CYS A 336 -13.66 -0.40 -16.31
C CYS A 336 -15.17 -0.26 -16.41
N TYR A 337 -15.87 -1.24 -15.85
CA TYR A 337 -17.29 -1.18 -15.57
C TYR A 337 -17.48 -0.95 -14.07
N CYS A 338 -17.94 0.23 -13.71
CA CYS A 338 -18.14 0.67 -12.33
C CYS A 338 -19.62 0.63 -11.92
N LYS A 339 -19.93 1.12 -10.71
CA LYS A 339 -21.31 1.10 -10.19
C LYS A 339 -22.24 2.03 -10.96
N GLU A 340 -21.70 3.13 -11.48
CA GLU A 340 -22.42 4.09 -12.32
C GLU A 340 -22.78 3.45 -13.67
N ASP A 341 -21.86 2.68 -14.27
CA ASP A 341 -22.17 1.89 -15.46
C ASP A 341 -23.32 0.91 -15.20
N GLN A 342 -23.32 0.25 -14.03
CA GLN A 342 -24.40 -0.66 -13.65
C GLN A 342 -25.77 0.01 -13.62
N ILE A 343 -25.85 1.26 -13.19
CA ILE A 343 -27.10 2.03 -13.21
C ILE A 343 -27.44 2.46 -14.64
N GLN A 344 -26.47 3.01 -15.36
CA GLN A 344 -26.67 3.56 -16.71
C GLN A 344 -27.10 2.50 -17.73
N TYR A 345 -26.49 1.32 -17.67
CA TYR A 345 -26.77 0.20 -18.57
C TYR A 345 -27.75 -0.82 -17.97
N GLN A 346 -28.41 -0.47 -16.86
CA GLN A 346 -29.42 -1.31 -16.19
C GLN A 346 -28.91 -2.74 -15.94
N GLY A 347 -27.64 -2.84 -15.55
CA GLY A 347 -26.96 -4.10 -15.28
C GLY A 347 -26.39 -4.85 -16.48
N SER A 348 -26.63 -4.40 -17.72
CA SER A 348 -25.98 -4.94 -18.91
C SER A 348 -24.53 -4.48 -18.99
N ILE A 349 -23.59 -5.42 -19.19
CA ILE A 349 -22.16 -5.10 -19.32
C ILE A 349 -21.84 -4.97 -20.82
N PRO A 350 -21.52 -3.77 -21.34
CA PRO A 350 -21.31 -3.56 -22.77
C PRO A 350 -20.01 -4.18 -23.29
N ASP A 351 -19.96 -4.45 -24.60
CA ASP A 351 -18.73 -4.86 -25.28
C ASP A 351 -17.63 -3.79 -25.17
N GLY A 352 -16.38 -4.25 -25.03
CA GLY A 352 -15.22 -3.38 -24.89
C GLY A 352 -14.90 -2.96 -23.46
N VAL A 353 -15.66 -3.43 -22.46
CA VAL A 353 -15.25 -3.45 -21.05
C VAL A 353 -14.12 -4.47 -20.86
N GLU A 354 -13.05 -4.09 -20.17
CA GLU A 354 -11.91 -4.97 -19.88
C GLU A 354 -11.84 -5.41 -18.41
N VAL A 355 -12.31 -4.56 -17.49
CA VAL A 355 -12.25 -4.79 -16.05
C VAL A 355 -13.61 -4.52 -15.40
N ILE A 356 -14.07 -5.40 -14.52
CA ILE A 356 -15.25 -5.16 -13.68
C ILE A 356 -14.78 -4.75 -12.28
N GLU A 357 -15.20 -3.58 -11.81
CA GLU A 357 -14.78 -3.01 -10.53
C GLU A 357 -15.32 -3.78 -9.32
N LYS A 358 -14.76 -3.46 -8.14
CA LYS A 358 -15.15 -4.07 -6.87
C LYS A 358 -16.62 -3.74 -6.56
N ASN A 359 -17.36 -4.70 -5.99
CA ASN A 359 -18.73 -4.50 -5.45
C ASN A 359 -19.81 -4.00 -6.44
N VAL A 360 -19.57 -3.99 -7.76
CA VAL A 360 -20.49 -3.34 -8.73
C VAL A 360 -21.92 -3.88 -8.69
N PHE A 361 -22.08 -5.20 -8.60
CA PHE A 361 -23.38 -5.87 -8.49
C PHE A 361 -23.66 -6.39 -7.08
N MET A 362 -22.89 -5.95 -6.07
CA MET A 362 -23.07 -6.43 -4.71
C MET A 362 -24.49 -6.10 -4.22
N ARG A 363 -25.21 -7.12 -3.70
CA ARG A 363 -26.60 -7.02 -3.22
C ARG A 363 -27.57 -6.48 -4.26
N GLU A 364 -27.33 -6.76 -5.54
CA GLU A 364 -28.29 -6.50 -6.59
C GLU A 364 -29.32 -7.65 -6.64
N TYR A 365 -30.60 -7.31 -6.47
CA TYR A 365 -31.69 -8.28 -6.35
C TYR A 365 -32.63 -8.30 -7.56
N SER A 366 -32.50 -7.34 -8.48
CA SER A 366 -33.34 -7.28 -9.68
C SER A 366 -32.83 -8.15 -10.84
N ILE A 367 -31.52 -8.41 -10.88
CA ILE A 367 -30.86 -9.08 -12.00
C ILE A 367 -30.82 -10.60 -11.77
N ARG A 368 -31.32 -11.36 -12.76
CA ARG A 368 -31.34 -12.83 -12.75
C ARG A 368 -30.27 -13.48 -13.63
N GLU A 369 -29.81 -12.76 -14.65
CA GLU A 369 -28.83 -13.24 -15.61
C GLU A 369 -27.78 -12.17 -15.88
N ILE A 370 -26.51 -12.58 -15.92
CA ILE A 370 -25.39 -11.70 -16.28
C ILE A 370 -24.57 -12.37 -17.39
N ASN A 371 -24.33 -11.62 -18.46
CA ASN A 371 -23.46 -12.04 -19.54
C ASN A 371 -22.20 -11.18 -19.52
N ILE A 372 -21.06 -11.79 -19.15
CA ILE A 372 -19.76 -11.11 -19.14
C ILE A 372 -19.16 -11.15 -20.56
N PRO A 373 -18.92 -10.00 -21.21
CA PRO A 373 -18.36 -9.94 -22.55
C PRO A 373 -16.97 -10.58 -22.66
N SER A 374 -16.62 -11.07 -23.85
CA SER A 374 -15.33 -11.73 -24.09
C SER A 374 -14.11 -10.81 -23.98
N THR A 375 -14.33 -9.48 -23.95
CA THR A 375 -13.28 -8.48 -23.75
C THR A 375 -12.87 -8.34 -22.29
N VAL A 376 -13.68 -8.84 -21.34
CA VAL A 376 -13.36 -8.74 -19.91
C VAL A 376 -12.22 -9.69 -19.57
N THR A 377 -11.11 -9.13 -19.10
CA THR A 377 -9.91 -9.87 -18.68
C THR A 377 -9.79 -9.97 -17.16
N GLU A 378 -10.42 -9.06 -16.41
CA GLU A 378 -10.29 -8.99 -14.96
C GLU A 378 -11.64 -8.68 -14.29
N ILE A 379 -11.88 -9.32 -13.15
CA ILE A 379 -13.00 -9.01 -12.26
C ILE A 379 -12.41 -8.78 -10.88
N LYS A 380 -12.71 -7.64 -10.26
CA LYS A 380 -12.24 -7.33 -8.90
C LYS A 380 -13.11 -8.03 -7.85
N SER A 381 -12.59 -8.09 -6.62
CA SER A 381 -13.21 -8.84 -5.52
C SER A 381 -14.66 -8.41 -5.25
N MET A 382 -15.51 -9.33 -4.80
CA MET A 382 -16.89 -9.06 -4.38
C MET A 382 -17.81 -8.45 -5.47
N ALA A 383 -17.42 -8.47 -6.75
CA ALA A 383 -18.19 -7.84 -7.83
C ALA A 383 -19.64 -8.31 -7.92
N PHE A 384 -19.93 -9.59 -7.63
CA PHE A 384 -21.27 -10.20 -7.70
C PHE A 384 -21.70 -10.80 -6.36
N GLN A 385 -21.26 -10.21 -5.25
CA GLN A 385 -21.54 -10.75 -3.92
C GLN A 385 -23.02 -10.54 -3.50
N TYR A 386 -23.64 -11.54 -2.86
CA TYR A 386 -25.01 -11.49 -2.32
C TYR A 386 -26.08 -11.16 -3.37
N MET A 387 -25.91 -11.63 -4.61
CA MET A 387 -26.95 -11.55 -5.65
C MET A 387 -27.91 -12.73 -5.52
N ASP A 388 -28.80 -12.67 -4.51
CA ASP A 388 -29.69 -13.78 -4.18
C ASP A 388 -30.62 -14.20 -5.34
N SER A 389 -30.92 -13.30 -6.29
CA SER A 389 -31.78 -13.60 -7.45
C SER A 389 -31.03 -14.07 -8.70
N LEU A 390 -29.68 -14.06 -8.70
CA LEU A 390 -28.87 -14.45 -9.84
C LEU A 390 -28.94 -15.96 -10.06
N THR A 391 -29.50 -16.38 -11.18
CA THR A 391 -29.64 -17.80 -11.57
C THR A 391 -28.63 -18.23 -12.62
N SER A 392 -28.11 -17.29 -13.43
CA SER A 392 -27.16 -17.59 -14.51
C SER A 392 -26.10 -16.50 -14.66
N ILE A 393 -24.85 -16.90 -14.84
CA ILE A 393 -23.75 -15.99 -15.18
C ILE A 393 -22.81 -16.65 -16.20
N THR A 394 -22.62 -16.00 -17.34
CA THR A 394 -21.69 -16.43 -18.38
C THR A 394 -20.36 -15.70 -18.19
N LEU A 395 -19.26 -16.45 -18.07
CA LEU A 395 -17.92 -15.86 -17.90
C LEU A 395 -17.24 -15.55 -19.24
N SER A 396 -16.35 -14.55 -19.22
CA SER A 396 -15.47 -14.24 -20.35
C SER A 396 -14.50 -15.39 -20.62
N LYS A 397 -14.18 -15.60 -21.90
CA LYS A 397 -13.16 -16.57 -22.33
C LYS A 397 -11.73 -16.16 -21.98
N GLN A 398 -11.50 -14.88 -21.66
CA GLN A 398 -10.19 -14.34 -21.29
C GLN A 398 -9.96 -14.31 -19.77
N LEU A 399 -10.97 -14.70 -18.98
CA LEU A 399 -10.91 -14.64 -17.52
C LEU A 399 -10.16 -15.85 -16.94
N MET A 400 -8.90 -15.62 -16.54
CA MET A 400 -8.03 -16.69 -16.01
C MET A 400 -8.19 -16.91 -14.51
N LYS A 401 -8.81 -15.98 -13.77
CA LYS A 401 -8.90 -16.02 -12.30
C LYS A 401 -10.25 -15.55 -11.80
N LEU A 402 -10.85 -16.30 -10.88
CA LEU A 402 -12.00 -15.85 -10.11
C LEU A 402 -11.55 -15.15 -8.82
N PRO A 403 -11.96 -13.89 -8.59
CA PRO A 403 -11.46 -13.10 -7.48
C PRO A 403 -12.08 -13.50 -6.14
N ASN A 404 -11.49 -13.00 -5.04
CA ASN A 404 -12.03 -13.24 -3.70
C ASN A 404 -13.51 -12.84 -3.61
N TYR A 405 -14.33 -13.74 -3.07
CA TYR A 405 -15.76 -13.53 -2.83
C TYR A 405 -16.59 -13.24 -4.10
N PHE A 406 -16.15 -13.73 -5.27
CA PHE A 406 -16.78 -13.52 -6.58
C PHE A 406 -18.32 -13.58 -6.57
N LEU A 407 -18.90 -14.71 -6.18
CA LEU A 407 -20.34 -15.01 -6.11
C LEU A 407 -20.78 -15.38 -4.69
N ARG A 408 -20.06 -14.96 -3.65
CA ARG A 408 -20.41 -15.31 -2.27
C ARG A 408 -21.84 -14.90 -1.93
N GLY A 409 -22.65 -15.81 -1.42
CA GLY A 409 -24.05 -15.58 -1.07
C GLY A 409 -24.98 -15.44 -2.28
N CYS A 410 -24.59 -15.90 -3.46
CA CYS A 410 -25.52 -16.03 -4.59
C CYS A 410 -26.35 -17.28 -4.39
N ARG A 411 -27.47 -17.15 -3.69
CA ARG A 411 -28.23 -18.31 -3.21
C ARG A 411 -29.10 -18.99 -4.25
N SER A 412 -29.28 -18.46 -5.45
CA SER A 412 -30.09 -19.08 -6.52
C SER A 412 -29.29 -19.64 -7.69
N ILE A 413 -27.95 -19.56 -7.67
CA ILE A 413 -27.14 -20.12 -8.76
C ILE A 413 -27.03 -21.65 -8.61
N GLU A 414 -27.46 -22.39 -9.63
CA GLU A 414 -27.43 -23.87 -9.61
C GLU A 414 -26.21 -24.46 -10.31
N LEU A 415 -25.73 -23.78 -11.34
CA LEU A 415 -24.62 -24.21 -12.20
C LEU A 415 -23.70 -23.03 -12.49
N ILE A 416 -22.39 -23.26 -12.40
CA ILE A 416 -21.37 -22.33 -12.87
C ILE A 416 -20.39 -23.03 -13.81
N ASP A 417 -20.07 -22.37 -14.93
CA ASP A 417 -19.06 -22.82 -15.89
C ASP A 417 -17.79 -21.98 -15.77
N THR A 418 -16.71 -22.55 -15.23
CA THR A 418 -15.42 -21.85 -15.03
C THR A 418 -14.42 -22.17 -16.13
N LYS A 419 -14.91 -22.33 -17.37
CA LYS A 419 -14.08 -22.59 -18.55
C LYS A 419 -12.95 -21.55 -18.67
N ASN A 420 -11.72 -22.03 -18.80
CA ASN A 420 -10.45 -21.26 -18.87
C ASN A 420 -9.92 -20.68 -17.54
N VAL A 421 -10.61 -20.86 -16.41
CA VAL A 421 -10.11 -20.40 -15.11
C VAL A 421 -8.96 -21.29 -14.63
N GLU A 422 -7.86 -20.67 -14.22
CA GLU A 422 -6.65 -21.30 -13.65
C GLU A 422 -6.62 -21.24 -12.11
N GLU A 423 -7.26 -20.22 -11.52
CA GLU A 423 -7.32 -20.01 -10.07
C GLU A 423 -8.73 -19.62 -9.59
N ILE A 424 -9.23 -20.35 -8.57
CA ILE A 424 -10.44 -20.00 -7.80
C ILE A 424 -10.01 -19.47 -6.42
N SER A 425 -10.13 -18.16 -6.21
CA SER A 425 -9.68 -17.50 -4.97
C SER A 425 -10.65 -17.65 -3.78
N LYS A 426 -10.29 -17.05 -2.64
CA LYS A 426 -10.96 -17.24 -1.35
C LYS A 426 -12.45 -16.87 -1.40
N GLY A 427 -13.30 -17.82 -1.03
CA GLY A 427 -14.73 -17.58 -0.83
C GLY A 427 -15.52 -17.32 -2.10
N CYS A 428 -15.03 -17.71 -3.29
CA CYS A 428 -15.71 -17.43 -4.56
C CYS A 428 -17.18 -17.82 -4.58
N PHE A 429 -17.54 -18.95 -3.98
CA PHE A 429 -18.89 -19.52 -3.95
C PHE A 429 -19.39 -19.77 -2.53
N ASP A 430 -18.79 -19.12 -1.51
CA ASP A 430 -19.26 -19.27 -0.12
C ASP A 430 -20.75 -18.93 -0.02
N ASP A 431 -21.55 -19.75 0.67
CA ASP A 431 -23.00 -19.57 0.85
C ASP A 431 -23.82 -19.59 -0.47
N CYS A 432 -23.34 -20.28 -1.50
CA CYS A 432 -24.14 -20.60 -2.70
C CYS A 432 -25.00 -21.84 -2.45
N LEU A 433 -26.13 -21.66 -1.75
CA LEU A 433 -26.96 -22.75 -1.21
C LEU A 433 -27.59 -23.65 -2.28
N GLU A 434 -27.89 -23.12 -3.47
CA GLU A 434 -28.49 -23.88 -4.57
C GLU A 434 -27.47 -24.43 -5.58
N LEU A 435 -26.17 -24.18 -5.39
CA LEU A 435 -25.14 -24.64 -6.32
C LEU A 435 -25.03 -26.17 -6.26
N THR A 436 -25.55 -26.85 -7.28
CA THR A 436 -25.53 -28.31 -7.38
C THR A 436 -24.35 -28.83 -8.17
N ARG A 437 -23.89 -28.05 -9.16
CA ARG A 437 -22.89 -28.47 -10.14
C ARG A 437 -21.94 -27.34 -10.52
N ILE A 438 -20.66 -27.67 -10.67
CA ILE A 438 -19.66 -26.76 -11.25
C ILE A 438 -18.92 -27.46 -12.39
N LYS A 439 -18.69 -26.75 -13.50
CA LYS A 439 -17.77 -27.20 -14.54
C LYS A 439 -16.41 -26.56 -14.32
N ILE A 440 -15.37 -27.37 -14.27
CA ILE A 440 -13.99 -26.97 -13.99
C ILE A 440 -13.12 -27.09 -15.25
N SER A 441 -12.32 -26.04 -15.49
CA SER A 441 -11.31 -25.96 -16.54
C SER A 441 -10.22 -27.04 -16.43
N ASN A 442 -9.66 -27.46 -17.57
CA ASN A 442 -8.47 -28.32 -17.61
C ASN A 442 -7.19 -27.63 -17.12
N ASN A 443 -7.15 -26.30 -17.14
CA ASN A 443 -5.97 -25.53 -16.71
C ASN A 443 -6.01 -25.13 -15.22
N LEU A 444 -7.02 -25.59 -14.47
CA LEU A 444 -7.18 -25.23 -13.06
C LEU A 444 -6.06 -25.82 -12.22
N HIS A 445 -5.23 -24.96 -11.60
CA HIS A 445 -4.12 -25.40 -10.76
C HIS A 445 -4.29 -25.03 -9.28
N SER A 446 -5.28 -24.20 -8.93
CA SER A 446 -5.50 -23.75 -7.55
C SER A 446 -6.97 -23.50 -7.22
N ILE A 447 -7.43 -24.08 -6.11
CA ILE A 447 -8.74 -23.82 -5.50
C ILE A 447 -8.49 -23.47 -4.03
N SER A 448 -8.91 -22.27 -3.61
CA SER A 448 -8.84 -21.93 -2.19
C SER A 448 -9.76 -22.87 -1.38
N PRO A 449 -9.32 -23.37 -0.21
CA PRO A 449 -10.13 -24.24 0.65
C PRO A 449 -11.47 -23.65 1.07
N LYS A 450 -11.56 -22.31 1.16
CA LYS A 450 -12.76 -21.58 1.56
C LYS A 450 -13.70 -21.27 0.39
N SER A 451 -13.41 -21.72 -0.82
CA SER A 451 -14.16 -21.30 -2.02
C SER A 451 -15.59 -21.80 -2.07
N PHE A 452 -15.89 -22.94 -1.46
CA PHE A 452 -17.21 -23.59 -1.48
C PHE A 452 -17.78 -23.79 -0.07
N LEU A 453 -17.48 -22.87 0.85
CA LEU A 453 -18.03 -22.93 2.21
C LEU A 453 -19.57 -22.83 2.14
N ASN A 454 -20.29 -23.60 2.95
CA ASN A 454 -21.76 -23.65 2.97
C ASN A 454 -22.45 -23.97 1.62
N CYS A 455 -21.77 -24.59 0.65
CA CYS A 455 -22.38 -25.10 -0.58
C CYS A 455 -23.03 -26.48 -0.36
N SER A 456 -24.09 -26.54 0.46
CA SER A 456 -24.66 -27.82 0.94
C SER A 456 -25.24 -28.72 -0.16
N LYS A 457 -25.69 -28.15 -1.28
CA LYS A 457 -26.24 -28.91 -2.42
C LYS A 457 -25.20 -29.33 -3.47
N LEU A 458 -23.93 -28.93 -3.32
CA LEU A 458 -22.89 -29.25 -4.29
C LEU A 458 -22.61 -30.75 -4.29
N MET A 459 -23.06 -31.41 -5.35
CA MET A 459 -23.00 -32.87 -5.48
C MET A 459 -22.25 -33.34 -6.72
N LYS A 460 -21.89 -32.42 -7.63
CA LYS A 460 -21.21 -32.77 -8.87
C LYS A 460 -20.18 -31.74 -9.30
N ILE A 461 -19.02 -32.22 -9.74
CA ILE A 461 -18.04 -31.44 -10.50
C ILE A 461 -17.97 -32.08 -11.89
N ASP A 462 -18.05 -31.29 -12.96
CA ASP A 462 -17.68 -31.77 -14.29
C ASP A 462 -16.27 -31.32 -14.62
N VAL A 463 -15.42 -32.27 -14.93
CA VAL A 463 -14.04 -32.00 -15.30
C VAL A 463 -13.91 -31.86 -16.81
N GLN A 464 -13.42 -30.71 -17.29
CA GLN A 464 -13.20 -30.47 -18.72
C GLN A 464 -11.80 -30.88 -19.19
N GLY A 465 -11.29 -32.02 -18.71
CA GLY A 465 -9.95 -32.55 -19.04
C GLY A 465 -8.84 -32.25 -18.04
N LEU A 466 -9.17 -31.81 -16.82
CA LEU A 466 -8.22 -31.68 -15.71
C LEU A 466 -7.69 -33.07 -15.33
N GLN A 467 -6.37 -33.24 -15.32
CA GLN A 467 -5.73 -34.53 -15.01
C GLN A 467 -5.26 -34.63 -13.57
N GLU A 468 -4.73 -33.53 -13.02
CA GLU A 468 -4.05 -33.52 -11.74
C GLU A 468 -4.40 -32.25 -10.95
N MET A 469 -4.51 -32.38 -9.62
CA MET A 469 -4.72 -31.26 -8.70
C MET A 469 -3.77 -31.39 -7.51
N LYS A 470 -3.19 -30.26 -7.05
CA LYS A 470 -2.21 -30.22 -5.95
C LYS A 470 -2.55 -29.22 -4.88
N GLY A 471 -1.92 -29.36 -3.71
CA GLY A 471 -1.97 -28.35 -2.64
C GLY A 471 -3.14 -28.53 -1.69
N LYS A 472 -3.52 -27.43 -1.03
CA LYS A 472 -4.57 -27.43 0.00
C LYS A 472 -5.95 -27.55 -0.64
N ILE A 473 -6.70 -28.59 -0.30
CA ILE A 473 -8.01 -28.86 -0.87
C ILE A 473 -9.01 -29.28 0.20
N ARG A 474 -10.24 -28.80 0.06
CA ARG A 474 -11.34 -29.20 0.94
C ARG A 474 -11.79 -30.62 0.62
N TYR A 475 -12.04 -31.47 1.62
CA TYR A 475 -12.41 -32.87 1.42
C TYR A 475 -13.58 -33.06 0.44
N LYS A 476 -14.67 -32.28 0.56
CA LYS A 476 -15.81 -32.36 -0.36
C LYS A 476 -15.45 -32.13 -1.83
N ILE A 477 -14.56 -31.16 -2.11
CA ILE A 477 -14.09 -30.89 -3.47
C ILE A 477 -13.13 -31.99 -3.94
N TYR A 478 -12.27 -32.45 -3.03
CA TYR A 478 -11.37 -33.57 -3.29
C TYR A 478 -12.14 -34.85 -3.67
N SER A 479 -13.23 -35.19 -2.95
CA SER A 479 -14.01 -36.41 -3.23
C SER A 479 -14.69 -36.33 -4.59
N LEU A 480 -15.30 -35.19 -4.92
CA LEU A 480 -15.94 -34.97 -6.22
C LEU A 480 -14.94 -35.00 -7.39
N LEU A 481 -13.73 -34.44 -7.22
CA LEU A 481 -12.68 -34.52 -8.23
C LEU A 481 -12.21 -35.97 -8.46
N LYS A 482 -12.12 -36.77 -7.39
CA LYS A 482 -11.73 -38.18 -7.48
C LYS A 482 -12.79 -39.03 -8.17
N GLU A 483 -14.07 -38.75 -7.97
CA GLU A 483 -15.18 -39.41 -8.70
C GLU A 483 -15.07 -39.21 -10.22
N GLU A 484 -14.55 -38.06 -10.66
CA GLU A 484 -14.29 -37.75 -12.07
C GLU A 484 -12.90 -38.24 -12.55
N GLY A 485 -12.15 -38.97 -11.73
CA GLY A 485 -10.86 -39.56 -12.09
C GLY A 485 -9.65 -38.61 -12.03
N VAL A 486 -9.77 -37.45 -11.38
CA VAL A 486 -8.65 -36.50 -11.23
C VAL A 486 -7.64 -37.01 -10.21
N VAL A 487 -6.36 -36.94 -10.55
CA VAL A 487 -5.27 -37.32 -9.64
C VAL A 487 -4.99 -36.17 -8.66
N CYS A 488 -5.42 -36.28 -7.41
CA CYS A 488 -5.07 -35.34 -6.36
C CYS A 488 -3.69 -35.70 -5.75
N ASP A 489 -2.60 -35.18 -6.31
CA ASP A 489 -1.22 -35.46 -5.87
C ASP A 489 -0.68 -34.38 -4.92
N ASN A 490 0.09 -34.80 -3.92
CA ASN A 490 0.62 -33.96 -2.87
C ASN A 490 -0.44 -33.02 -2.24
N CYS A 491 -1.64 -33.56 -2.03
CA CYS A 491 -2.75 -32.80 -1.46
C CYS A 491 -2.68 -32.75 0.07
N CYS A 492 -2.99 -31.57 0.62
CA CYS A 492 -3.24 -31.35 2.03
C CYS A 492 -4.75 -31.21 2.23
N LEU A 493 -5.37 -32.21 2.84
CA LEU A 493 -6.80 -32.23 3.10
C LEU A 493 -7.15 -31.33 4.27
N ILE A 494 -8.22 -30.56 4.08
CA ILE A 494 -8.83 -29.70 5.08
C ILE A 494 -10.32 -29.94 5.03
N HIS A 495 -11.00 -29.85 6.16
CA HIS A 495 -12.45 -29.90 6.22
C HIS A 495 -12.86 -29.05 7.44
N ASP A 496 -13.75 -28.10 7.17
CA ASP A 496 -14.22 -27.07 8.09
C ASP A 496 -15.74 -27.07 7.91
N ASP A 497 -16.48 -27.92 8.61
CA ASP A 497 -17.95 -27.91 8.56
C ASP A 497 -18.62 -27.67 9.89
N ILE A 498 -19.80 -27.07 9.77
CA ILE A 498 -20.83 -27.10 10.79
C ILE A 498 -21.96 -28.07 10.38
N ASN A 499 -22.10 -28.49 9.11
CA ASN A 499 -23.29 -29.27 8.67
C ASN A 499 -23.06 -30.19 7.43
N GLU A 500 -22.16 -31.19 7.48
CA GLU A 500 -22.15 -32.27 6.47
C GLU A 500 -22.72 -33.59 7.07
N GLU A 501 -23.69 -34.20 6.39
CA GLU A 501 -24.26 -35.53 6.72
C GLU A 501 -23.34 -36.69 6.29
N GLU A 502 -22.13 -36.40 5.80
CA GLU A 502 -21.17 -37.42 5.36
C GLU A 502 -20.60 -38.16 6.58
N GLU A 503 -20.80 -39.47 6.62
CA GLU A 503 -20.34 -40.33 7.70
C GLU A 503 -19.23 -41.29 7.24
N ASN A 504 -18.94 -41.36 5.93
CA ASN A 504 -17.94 -42.26 5.37
C ASN A 504 -16.86 -41.48 4.59
N PHE A 505 -15.63 -41.52 5.10
CA PHE A 505 -14.51 -40.79 4.55
C PHE A 505 -13.50 -41.74 3.90
N ASN A 506 -13.37 -41.71 2.58
CA ASN A 506 -12.42 -42.53 1.84
C ASN A 506 -11.30 -41.66 1.24
N ILE A 507 -10.22 -41.51 2.00
CA ILE A 507 -9.01 -40.82 1.53
C ILE A 507 -8.26 -41.79 0.62
N GLN A 508 -7.92 -41.34 -0.60
CA GLN A 508 -7.29 -42.14 -1.64
C GLN A 508 -5.86 -41.67 -1.90
N GLU A 509 -5.09 -42.50 -2.61
CA GLU A 509 -3.71 -42.23 -2.94
C GLU A 509 -3.51 -40.84 -3.60
N GLY A 510 -2.41 -40.19 -3.22
CA GLY A 510 -2.00 -38.85 -3.62
C GLY A 510 -2.17 -37.79 -2.52
N VAL A 511 -3.02 -38.03 -1.51
CA VAL A 511 -3.07 -37.19 -0.30
C VAL A 511 -1.86 -37.48 0.57
N THR A 512 -1.07 -36.45 0.89
CA THR A 512 0.15 -36.57 1.69
C THR A 512 0.00 -36.05 3.12
N ARG A 513 -1.02 -35.22 3.38
CA ARG A 513 -1.21 -34.54 4.66
C ARG A 513 -2.68 -34.37 5.01
N ILE A 514 -3.02 -34.61 6.27
CA ILE A 514 -4.33 -34.29 6.87
C ILE A 514 -4.12 -33.11 7.82
N ALA A 515 -4.72 -31.97 7.50
CA ALA A 515 -4.47 -30.71 8.21
C ALA A 515 -5.13 -30.66 9.59
N SER A 516 -4.67 -29.75 10.44
CA SER A 516 -5.29 -29.45 11.73
C SER A 516 -6.78 -29.15 11.56
N TYR A 517 -7.60 -29.75 12.44
CA TYR A 517 -9.06 -29.65 12.47
C TYR A 517 -9.79 -30.15 11.22
N CYS A 518 -9.12 -30.89 10.33
CA CYS A 518 -9.76 -31.45 9.14
C CYS A 518 -11.03 -32.25 9.46
N PHE A 519 -11.07 -33.00 10.54
CA PHE A 519 -12.30 -33.63 11.02
C PHE A 519 -12.54 -33.12 12.43
N ASN A 520 -13.59 -32.32 12.62
CA ASN A 520 -13.86 -31.66 13.88
C ASN A 520 -15.29 -31.93 14.35
N SER A 521 -15.45 -32.52 15.53
CA SER A 521 -16.74 -32.74 16.18
C SER A 521 -17.73 -33.56 15.34
N MET A 522 -17.21 -34.52 14.57
CA MET A 522 -17.99 -35.36 13.64
C MET A 522 -18.28 -36.75 14.19
N ASN A 523 -19.42 -37.33 13.80
CA ASN A 523 -19.72 -38.75 13.99
C ASN A 523 -19.42 -39.53 12.70
N ILE A 524 -18.27 -40.19 12.67
CA ILE A 524 -17.73 -40.89 11.51
C ILE A 524 -18.05 -42.39 11.63
N LYS A 525 -18.81 -42.93 10.68
CA LYS A 525 -19.02 -44.38 10.57
C LYS A 525 -17.77 -45.09 10.10
N LYS A 526 -17.11 -44.57 9.06
CA LYS A 526 -15.88 -45.16 8.53
C LYS A 526 -14.92 -44.10 8.02
N ILE A 527 -13.63 -44.22 8.33
CA ILE A 527 -12.56 -43.44 7.69
C ILE A 527 -11.44 -44.36 7.22
N SER A 528 -11.04 -44.24 5.95
CA SER A 528 -9.92 -44.97 5.36
C SER A 528 -8.80 -44.00 4.99
N ILE A 529 -7.58 -44.27 5.48
CA ILE A 529 -6.36 -43.49 5.26
C ILE A 529 -5.38 -44.32 4.39
N PRO A 530 -4.92 -43.80 3.24
CA PRO A 530 -4.11 -44.53 2.26
C PRO A 530 -2.60 -44.43 2.56
N LYS A 531 -1.78 -45.18 1.81
CA LYS A 531 -0.32 -45.25 2.03
C LYS A 531 0.40 -43.97 1.68
N SER A 532 -0.20 -43.13 0.81
CA SER A 532 0.39 -41.84 0.45
C SER A 532 0.43 -40.83 1.59
N VAL A 533 -0.40 -40.98 2.64
CA VAL A 533 -0.44 -40.04 3.75
C VAL A 533 0.85 -40.15 4.55
N ARG A 534 1.50 -39.01 4.79
CA ARG A 534 2.78 -38.91 5.49
C ARG A 534 2.69 -38.12 6.78
N VAL A 535 1.73 -37.21 6.89
CA VAL A 535 1.58 -36.33 8.07
C VAL A 535 0.11 -36.23 8.47
N ILE A 536 -0.17 -36.42 9.75
CA ILE A 536 -1.45 -36.07 10.38
C ILE A 536 -1.18 -35.00 11.43
N GLU A 537 -1.65 -33.78 11.17
CA GLU A 537 -1.35 -32.60 12.00
C GLU A 537 -2.06 -32.63 13.36
N LYS A 538 -1.62 -31.78 14.29
CA LYS A 538 -2.23 -31.63 15.61
C LYS A 538 -3.71 -31.28 15.47
N ASN A 539 -4.57 -31.93 16.24
CA ASN A 539 -6.02 -31.79 16.18
C ASN A 539 -6.63 -32.08 14.79
N ALA A 540 -5.94 -32.79 13.89
CA ALA A 540 -6.49 -33.13 12.58
C ALA A 540 -7.81 -33.88 12.64
N ILE A 541 -7.97 -34.75 13.64
CA ILE A 541 -9.22 -35.46 13.95
C ILE A 541 -9.57 -35.13 15.41
N TYR A 542 -10.33 -34.06 15.61
CA TYR A 542 -10.61 -33.47 16.91
C TYR A 542 -12.05 -33.70 17.34
N ASN A 543 -12.26 -34.16 18.57
CA ASN A 543 -13.59 -34.33 19.18
C ASN A 543 -14.56 -35.20 18.38
N CYS A 544 -14.06 -36.18 17.61
CA CYS A 544 -14.88 -37.05 16.76
C CYS A 544 -15.25 -38.37 17.46
N THR A 545 -16.32 -39.03 17.00
CA THR A 545 -16.59 -40.45 17.28
C THR A 545 -16.41 -41.25 16.00
N ILE A 546 -15.55 -42.28 16.01
CA ILE A 546 -15.21 -43.07 14.81
C ILE A 546 -15.57 -44.54 15.05
N ALA A 547 -16.55 -45.07 14.31
CA ALA A 547 -16.95 -46.46 14.44
C ALA A 547 -15.93 -47.42 13.79
N GLN A 548 -15.36 -47.06 12.65
CA GLN A 548 -14.33 -47.86 11.95
C GLN A 548 -13.24 -46.96 11.35
N MET A 549 -11.99 -47.23 11.70
CA MET A 549 -10.82 -46.55 11.14
C MET A 549 -9.88 -47.55 10.47
N GLU A 550 -9.56 -47.33 9.20
CA GLU A 550 -8.63 -48.12 8.40
C GLU A 550 -7.42 -47.25 8.04
N VAL A 551 -6.20 -47.70 8.36
CA VAL A 551 -4.97 -46.98 7.98
C VAL A 551 -4.03 -47.92 7.25
N SER A 552 -3.61 -47.48 6.08
CA SER A 552 -2.67 -48.20 5.22
C SER A 552 -1.25 -47.73 5.53
N ASP A 553 -0.37 -48.65 5.93
CA ASP A 553 1.05 -48.39 6.25
C ASP A 553 1.25 -47.38 7.40
N VAL A 554 0.87 -47.80 8.62
CA VAL A 554 0.95 -46.98 9.84
C VAL A 554 2.37 -46.50 10.17
N ASN A 555 3.40 -47.18 9.67
CA ASN A 555 4.80 -46.93 10.02
C ASN A 555 5.42 -45.76 9.27
N LYS A 556 4.78 -45.30 8.18
CA LYS A 556 5.28 -44.17 7.36
C LYS A 556 4.60 -42.83 7.66
N ILE A 557 3.62 -42.83 8.56
CA ILE A 557 2.87 -41.62 8.93
C ILE A 557 3.53 -40.96 10.14
N GLU A 558 3.89 -39.68 10.00
CA GLU A 558 4.21 -38.79 11.10
C GLU A 558 2.91 -38.29 11.75
N TYR A 559 2.71 -38.67 13.01
CA TYR A 559 1.57 -38.24 13.81
C TYR A 559 1.99 -37.09 14.73
N GLU A 560 1.49 -35.89 14.49
CA GLU A 560 1.74 -34.78 15.41
C GLU A 560 1.05 -35.02 16.76
N LYS A 561 1.68 -34.56 17.85
CA LYS A 561 1.16 -34.76 19.21
C LYS A 561 -0.24 -34.15 19.35
N GLY A 562 -1.21 -34.99 19.65
CA GLY A 562 -2.63 -34.60 19.79
C GLY A 562 -3.41 -34.57 18.48
N CYS A 563 -2.94 -35.25 17.42
CA CYS A 563 -3.69 -35.40 16.17
C CYS A 563 -5.11 -35.98 16.32
N PHE A 564 -5.36 -36.82 17.35
CA PHE A 564 -6.67 -37.41 17.68
C PHE A 564 -7.30 -36.86 18.98
N ASN A 565 -7.03 -35.59 19.34
CA ASN A 565 -7.49 -35.04 20.62
C ASN A 565 -9.02 -35.08 20.78
N GLY A 566 -9.51 -35.62 21.90
CA GLY A 566 -10.95 -35.72 22.18
C GLY A 566 -11.69 -36.73 21.29
N THR A 567 -10.98 -37.51 20.47
CA THR A 567 -11.59 -38.44 19.52
C THR A 567 -11.67 -39.87 20.06
N GLU A 568 -12.85 -40.47 20.00
CA GLU A 568 -13.10 -41.87 20.34
C GLU A 568 -13.10 -42.74 19.09
N ILE A 569 -12.36 -43.86 19.09
CA ILE A 569 -12.28 -44.78 17.93
C ILE A 569 -12.62 -46.20 18.40
N GLN A 570 -13.70 -46.76 17.87
CA GLN A 570 -14.23 -48.08 18.27
C GLN A 570 -13.44 -49.22 17.64
N ASN A 571 -13.37 -49.29 16.30
CA ASN A 571 -12.67 -50.34 15.57
C ASN A 571 -11.50 -49.77 14.76
N LYS A 572 -10.34 -50.42 14.84
CA LYS A 572 -9.12 -50.03 14.12
C LYS A 572 -8.59 -51.19 13.30
N THR A 573 -8.34 -50.95 12.02
CA THR A 573 -7.71 -51.91 11.11
C THR A 573 -6.45 -51.27 10.55
N PHE A 574 -5.31 -51.89 10.83
CA PHE A 574 -4.01 -51.43 10.37
C PHE A 574 -3.43 -52.47 9.42
N SER A 575 -2.92 -52.02 8.28
CA SER A 575 -2.10 -52.86 7.40
C SER A 575 -0.64 -52.42 7.51
N GLU A 576 0.26 -53.40 7.53
CA GLU A 576 1.72 -53.20 7.50
C GLU A 576 2.22 -52.78 6.12
#